data_AF-A0A9E8MY28-F1
#
_entry.id   AF-A0A9E8MY28-F1
#
_cell.length_a   1.000
_cell.length_b   1.000
_cell.length_c   1.000
_cell.angle_alpha   90.00
_cell.angle_beta   90.00
_cell.angle_gamma   90.00
#
_symmetry.space_group_name_H-M   'P 1'
#
loop_
_entity.id
_entity.type
_entity.pdbx_description
1 polymer ?
#
loop_
_entity_poly.entity_id
_entity_poly.type
_entity_poly.pdbx_seq_one_letter_code
_entity_poly.pdbx_strand_id
1 'polypeptide(L)'
;MTQDIYDNGIVYAYVTVTGNDYWEVLPLSTGGSIILEIDRIEVGQVTLKANFTQGSLKLRFVLVAGTPAGKTSKNISSMSYAEAMDYFGLEY
;
A
#
# COMPACT_ATOMS: atom_id res chain seq x y z
N MET A 1 -4.85 -0.90 -13.10
CA MET A 1 -3.66 -0.03 -13.06
C MET A 1 -3.30 0.37 -14.49
N THR A 2 -3.06 1.65 -14.75
CA THR A 2 -2.67 2.15 -16.08
C THR A 2 -1.17 1.93 -16.33
N GLN A 3 -0.75 1.98 -17.61
CA GLN A 3 0.66 1.89 -18.01
C GLN A 3 1.51 2.99 -17.34
N ASP A 4 0.98 4.22 -17.23
CA ASP A 4 1.71 5.34 -16.61
C ASP A 4 1.95 5.16 -15.12
N ILE A 5 1.02 4.56 -14.37
CA ILE A 5 1.23 4.22 -12.96
C ILE A 5 2.25 3.08 -12.82
N TYR A 6 2.25 2.12 -13.74
CA TYR A 6 3.22 1.02 -13.72
C TYR A 6 4.64 1.52 -14.04
N ASP A 7 4.78 2.37 -15.06
CA ASP A 7 6.08 2.85 -15.53
C ASP A 7 6.66 3.94 -14.61
N ASN A 8 5.80 4.81 -14.06
CA ASN A 8 6.24 6.03 -13.37
C ASN A 8 5.64 6.23 -11.99
N GLY A 9 4.57 5.50 -11.65
CA GLY A 9 3.79 5.75 -10.46
C GLY A 9 4.31 5.05 -9.21
N ILE A 10 3.57 5.23 -8.12
CA ILE A 10 3.81 4.54 -6.85
C ILE A 10 2.52 3.86 -6.40
N VAL A 11 2.65 2.62 -5.94
CA VAL A 11 1.55 1.84 -5.36
C VAL A 11 1.82 1.63 -3.88
N TYR A 12 0.92 2.13 -3.04
CA TYR A 12 0.88 1.83 -1.61
C TYR A 12 -0.23 0.84 -1.34
N ALA A 13 0.03 -0.12 -0.45
CA ALA A 13 -0.98 -1.04 0.03
C ALA A 13 -1.07 -0.98 1.55
N TYR A 14 -2.31 -0.91 2.02
CA TYR A 14 -2.67 -0.81 3.42
C TYR A 14 -3.64 -1.92 3.80
N VAL A 15 -3.56 -2.37 5.05
CA VAL A 15 -4.44 -3.40 5.60
C VAL A 15 -4.98 -2.99 6.97
N THR A 16 -6.22 -3.36 7.29
CA THR A 16 -6.71 -3.34 8.67
C THR A 16 -6.61 -4.73 9.26
N VAL A 17 -5.98 -4.88 10.41
CA VAL A 17 -5.99 -6.13 11.18
C VAL A 17 -7.25 -6.18 12.04
N THR A 18 -7.87 -7.35 12.15
CA THR A 18 -9.06 -7.54 12.97
C THR A 18 -8.76 -7.18 14.43
N GLY A 19 -9.51 -6.22 14.97
CA GLY A 19 -9.30 -5.68 16.32
C GLY A 19 -8.62 -4.30 16.33
N ASN A 20 -8.09 -3.85 15.20
CA ASN A 20 -7.53 -2.51 15.03
C ASN A 20 -8.49 -1.63 14.20
N ASP A 21 -8.55 -0.35 14.57
CA ASP A 21 -9.32 0.68 13.87
C ASP A 21 -8.46 1.53 12.90
N TYR A 22 -7.16 1.24 12.83
CA TYR A 22 -6.21 1.95 11.99
C TYR A 22 -5.68 1.09 10.83
N TRP A 23 -5.14 1.77 9.82
CA TRP A 23 -4.56 1.16 8.62
C TRP A 23 -3.05 0.97 8.79
N GLU A 24 -2.58 -0.24 8.54
CA GLU A 24 -1.16 -0.61 8.58
C GLU A 24 -0.59 -0.72 7.17
N VAL A 25 0.68 -0.36 7.01
CA VAL A 25 1.40 -0.44 5.73
C VAL A 25 1.84 -1.89 5.48
N LEU A 26 1.67 -2.38 4.26
CA LEU A 26 2.23 -3.68 3.86
C LEU A 26 3.76 -3.59 3.65
N PRO A 27 4.53 -4.66 3.96
CA PRO A 27 4.09 -5.99 4.33
C PRO A 27 3.63 -6.12 5.80
N LEU A 28 2.57 -6.89 6.03
CA LEU A 28 2.12 -7.25 7.36
C LEU A 28 2.91 -8.47 7.84
N SER A 29 3.49 -8.36 9.04
CA SER A 29 4.23 -9.44 9.68
C SER A 29 3.67 -9.76 11.05
N THR A 30 3.71 -11.04 11.42
CA THR A 30 3.37 -11.51 12.77
C THR A 30 4.42 -12.51 13.23
N GLY A 31 4.92 -12.37 14.45
CA GLY A 31 5.97 -13.26 14.99
C GLY A 31 7.23 -13.33 14.13
N GLY A 32 7.59 -12.26 13.43
CA GLY A 32 8.76 -12.21 12.53
C GLY A 32 8.56 -12.85 11.15
N SER A 33 7.37 -13.37 10.83
CA SER A 33 7.03 -13.90 9.51
C SER A 33 6.09 -12.96 8.77
N ILE A 34 6.35 -12.74 7.47
CA ILE A 34 5.43 -12.00 6.60
C ILE A 34 4.19 -12.86 6.35
N ILE A 35 3.03 -12.32 6.67
CA ILE A 35 1.73 -12.98 6.48
C ILE A 35 0.92 -12.35 5.36
N LEU A 36 1.21 -11.11 4.96
CA LEU A 36 0.59 -10.49 3.80
C LEU A 36 1.58 -9.51 3.16
N GLU A 37 1.83 -9.68 1.87
CA GLU A 37 2.68 -8.81 1.09
C GLU A 37 2.19 -8.68 -0.35
N ILE A 38 2.69 -7.66 -1.03
CA ILE A 38 2.58 -7.57 -2.49
C ILE A 38 3.58 -8.55 -3.09
N ASP A 39 3.10 -9.53 -3.86
CA ASP A 39 3.97 -10.42 -4.64
C ASP A 39 4.45 -9.69 -5.89
N ARG A 40 3.51 -9.16 -6.67
CA ARG A 40 3.76 -8.54 -7.98
C ARG A 40 2.78 -7.42 -8.29
N ILE A 41 3.26 -6.44 -9.03
CA ILE A 41 2.49 -5.32 -9.59
C ILE A 41 2.70 -5.37 -11.10
N GLU A 42 1.63 -5.44 -11.88
CA GLU A 42 1.65 -5.56 -13.34
C GLU A 42 0.51 -4.73 -13.94
N VAL A 43 0.65 -4.24 -15.17
CA VAL A 43 -0.39 -3.41 -15.79
C VAL A 43 -1.75 -4.12 -15.72
N GLY A 44 -2.76 -3.42 -15.17
CA GLY A 44 -4.08 -3.99 -14.93
C GLY A 44 -4.26 -4.79 -13.63
N GLN A 45 -3.21 -5.30 -12.98
CA GLN A 45 -3.32 -6.21 -11.83
C GLN A 45 -2.32 -5.99 -10.69
N VAL A 46 -2.72 -6.38 -9.48
CA VAL A 46 -1.83 -6.49 -8.32
C VAL A 46 -2.05 -7.87 -7.71
N THR A 47 -0.98 -8.62 -7.53
CA THR A 47 -1.00 -9.94 -6.91
C THR A 47 -0.48 -9.83 -5.49
N LEU A 48 -1.27 -10.34 -4.55
CA LEU A 48 -0.91 -10.41 -3.14
C LEU A 48 -0.55 -11.84 -2.77
N LYS A 49 0.44 -12.00 -1.90
CA LYS A 49 0.75 -13.26 -1.24
C LYS A 49 0.29 -13.17 0.20
N ALA A 50 -0.56 -14.11 0.60
CA ALA A 50 -1.14 -14.17 1.93
C ALA A 50 -0.88 -15.53 2.58
N ASN A 51 -0.53 -15.51 3.85
CA ASN A 51 -0.34 -16.67 4.72
C ASN A 51 -0.96 -16.38 6.09
N PHE A 52 -2.24 -16.05 6.12
CA PHE A 52 -3.03 -15.90 7.34
C PHE A 52 -4.38 -16.59 7.20
N THR A 53 -4.93 -17.02 8.32
CA THR A 53 -6.27 -17.61 8.44
C THR A 53 -7.31 -16.63 9.00
N GLN A 54 -6.91 -15.39 9.26
CA GLN A 54 -7.80 -14.33 9.74
C GLN A 54 -8.84 -13.93 8.67
N GLY A 55 -10.10 -13.80 9.08
CA GLY A 55 -11.17 -13.20 8.28
C GLY A 55 -11.25 -11.69 8.47
N SER A 56 -12.00 -11.03 7.58
CA SER A 56 -12.39 -9.61 7.68
C SER A 56 -11.29 -8.56 7.54
N LEU A 57 -10.13 -8.91 6.99
CA LEU A 57 -9.13 -7.91 6.61
C LEU A 57 -9.68 -7.04 5.48
N LYS A 58 -9.54 -5.72 5.63
CA LYS A 58 -9.80 -4.77 4.55
C LYS A 58 -8.47 -4.38 3.94
N LEU A 59 -8.44 -4.30 2.62
CA LEU A 59 -7.27 -3.88 1.84
C LEU A 59 -7.58 -2.55 1.17
N ARG A 60 -6.60 -1.65 1.15
CA ARG A 60 -6.66 -0.41 0.38
C ARG A 60 -5.39 -0.25 -0.42
N PHE A 61 -5.56 0.17 -1.67
CA PHE A 61 -4.46 0.54 -2.54
C PHE A 61 -4.56 2.03 -2.85
N VAL A 62 -3.46 2.75 -2.67
CA VAL A 62 -3.32 4.12 -3.14
C VAL A 62 -2.36 4.08 -4.31
N LEU A 63 -2.88 4.39 -5.50
CA LEU A 63 -2.11 4.44 -6.73
C LEU A 63 -1.92 5.90 -7.12
N VAL A 64 -0.66 6.32 -7.22
CA VAL A 64 -0.31 7.68 -7.60
C VAL A 64 0.38 7.63 -8.95
N ALA A 65 -0.17 8.35 -9.93
CA ALA A 65 0.45 8.51 -11.24
C ALA A 65 1.59 9.54 -11.17
N GLY A 66 2.70 9.24 -11.86
CA GLY A 66 3.85 10.14 -12.01
C GLY A 66 5.01 9.90 -11.04
N THR A 67 6.20 10.29 -11.48
CA THR A 67 7.46 10.16 -10.74
C THR A 67 7.46 11.13 -9.55
N PRO A 68 7.88 10.71 -8.33
CA PRO A 68 8.00 11.60 -7.16
C PRO A 68 9.19 12.57 -7.29
N ALA A 69 9.48 13.09 -8.48
CA ALA A 69 10.60 13.99 -8.74
C ALA A 69 10.52 15.31 -7.93
N GLY A 70 9.33 15.69 -7.45
CA GLY A 70 9.12 16.86 -6.58
C GLY A 70 8.91 16.54 -5.09
N LYS A 71 8.91 15.26 -4.70
CA LYS A 71 8.42 14.78 -3.40
C LYS A 71 9.44 13.84 -2.74
N THR A 72 10.68 14.30 -2.62
CA THR A 72 11.85 13.49 -2.25
C THR A 72 12.30 13.66 -0.78
N SER A 73 11.67 14.55 -0.02
CA SER A 73 12.11 14.89 1.34
C SER A 73 11.55 13.99 2.45
N LYS A 74 10.60 13.10 2.14
CA LYS A 74 10.03 12.15 3.11
C LYS A 74 10.20 10.71 2.64
N ASN A 75 10.50 9.81 3.59
CA ASN A 75 10.49 8.38 3.32
C ASN A 75 9.05 7.92 3.09
N ILE A 76 8.67 7.78 1.82
CA ILE A 76 7.28 7.54 1.44
C ILE A 76 6.85 6.10 1.75
N SER A 77 7.78 5.14 1.80
CA SER A 77 7.48 3.73 2.11
C SER A 77 7.11 3.48 3.58
N SER A 78 7.20 4.49 4.45
CA SER A 78 6.82 4.41 5.86
C SER A 78 5.64 5.31 6.23
N MET A 79 4.97 5.93 5.24
CA MET A 79 3.83 6.81 5.52
C MET A 79 2.59 6.00 5.90
N SER A 80 1.91 6.42 6.97
CA SER A 80 0.56 5.96 7.27
C SER A 80 -0.41 6.33 6.13
N TYR A 81 -1.60 5.71 6.13
CA TYR A 81 -2.63 6.03 5.14
C TYR A 81 -2.97 7.53 5.13
N ALA A 82 -3.23 8.12 6.30
CA ALA A 82 -3.58 9.53 6.43
C ALA A 82 -2.47 10.45 5.90
N GLU A 83 -1.20 10.14 6.22
CA GLU A 83 -0.06 10.89 5.71
C GLU A 83 0.09 10.77 4.20
N ALA A 84 -0.15 9.59 3.62
CA ALA A 84 -0.10 9.44 2.17
C ALA A 84 -1.22 10.23 1.48
N MET A 85 -2.44 10.21 2.02
CA MET A 85 -3.55 10.99 1.47
C MET A 85 -3.25 12.49 1.49
N ASP A 86 -2.77 13.02 2.63
CA ASP A 86 -2.37 14.42 2.76
C ASP A 86 -1.18 14.75 1.84
N TYR A 87 -0.15 13.90 1.85
CA TYR A 87 1.06 14.11 1.06
C TYR A 87 0.80 14.13 -0.44
N PHE A 88 -0.12 13.29 -0.91
CA PHE A 88 -0.50 13.23 -2.32
C PHE A 88 -1.67 14.15 -2.70
N GLY A 89 -2.32 14.80 -1.73
CA GLY A 89 -3.49 15.65 -1.97
C GLY A 89 -4.71 14.87 -2.44
N LEU A 90 -4.89 13.65 -1.92
CA LEU A 90 -6.00 12.76 -2.26
C LEU A 90 -7.14 12.95 -1.25
N GLU A 91 -8.38 13.02 -1.73
CA GLU A 91 -9.57 13.17 -0.86
C GLU A 91 -9.88 11.88 -0.09
N TYR A 92 -10.35 12.03 1.16
CA TYR A 92 -10.58 10.96 2.13
C TYR A 92 -11.79 10.05 1.84
#